data_AF-Q8R0U6-F1
#
_entry.id   AF-Q8R0U6-F1
#
_cell.length_a   1.000
_cell.length_b   1.000
_cell.length_c   1.000
_cell.angle_alpha   90.00
_cell.angle_beta   90.00
_cell.angle_gamma   90.00
#
_symmetry.space_group_name_H-M   'P 1'
#
loop_
_entity.id
_entity.type
_entity.pdbx_description
1 polymer ?
#
loop_
_entity_poly.entity_id
_entity_poly.type
_entity_poly.pdbx_seq_one_letter_code
_entity_poly.pdbx_strand_id
1 'polypeptide(L)'
;ESKEERTFRNWMNSLGVNPYINHLYSDLADALVIFQLYEMIRVPVNWSQVNKPPYPALGGNMKKIENCNYAVELGKNEAKFSLVGIAGQDLNEGNATLTLALVWQLMRRYTLKVLSDLGEGEKVTDDIIIKWVNQTLKSANKSTSISSFKDKSISTSLPVLDLIDAIAPNAVRQEMIKREHLTDEDKLNNAKYAISVARKIGARIYALPDDLVEVKPKMVMTVFACLMGKGLNRLK
;
A
#
# COMPACT_ATOMS: atom_id res chain seq x y z
N GLU A 1 11.56 -14.64 -3.83
CA GLU A 1 10.84 -13.56 -3.11
C GLU A 1 9.63 -14.16 -2.42
N SER A 2 9.44 -13.86 -1.13
CA SER A 2 8.28 -14.30 -0.35
C SER A 2 7.01 -13.50 -0.71
N LYS A 3 5.82 -13.98 -0.31
CA LYS A 3 4.55 -13.23 -0.51
C LYS A 3 4.60 -11.86 0.20
N GLU A 4 5.23 -11.81 1.37
CA GLU A 4 5.39 -10.60 2.17
C GLU A 4 6.33 -9.59 1.50
N GLU A 5 7.51 -10.04 1.05
CA GLU A 5 8.47 -9.20 0.31
C GLU A 5 7.82 -8.57 -0.92
N ARG A 6 7.09 -9.38 -1.70
CA ARG A 6 6.36 -8.91 -2.88
C ARG A 6 5.29 -7.88 -2.52
N THR A 7 4.60 -8.07 -1.40
CA THR A 7 3.58 -7.13 -0.91
C THR A 7 4.21 -5.78 -0.56
N PHE A 8 5.34 -5.79 0.16
CA PHE A 8 6.05 -4.56 0.51
C PHE A 8 6.63 -3.83 -0.71
N ARG A 9 7.26 -4.56 -1.64
CA ARG A 9 7.75 -3.98 -2.89
C ARG A 9 6.62 -3.33 -3.68
N ASN A 10 5.51 -4.07 -3.87
CA ASN A 10 4.34 -3.55 -4.58
C ASN A 10 3.73 -2.35 -3.87
N TRP A 11 3.73 -2.34 -2.53
CA TRP A 11 3.30 -1.20 -1.74
C TRP A 11 4.14 0.04 -2.03
N MET A 12 5.45 -0.03 -1.87
CA MET A 12 6.33 1.11 -2.13
C MET A 12 6.21 1.61 -3.57
N ASN A 13 6.23 0.71 -4.55
CA ASN A 13 6.08 1.08 -5.96
C ASN A 13 4.70 1.69 -6.25
N SER A 14 3.63 1.25 -5.57
CA SER A 14 2.29 1.86 -5.72
C SER A 14 2.19 3.28 -5.16
N LEU A 15 3.13 3.67 -4.29
CA LEU A 15 3.23 5.04 -3.77
C LEU A 15 4.05 5.96 -4.67
N GLY A 16 4.68 5.44 -5.74
CA GLY A 16 5.45 6.22 -6.69
C GLY A 16 6.85 6.61 -6.20
N VAL A 17 7.50 5.76 -5.40
CA VAL A 17 8.90 5.96 -4.99
C VAL A 17 9.84 5.95 -6.20
N ASN A 18 10.95 6.68 -6.09
CA ASN A 18 11.99 6.77 -7.11
C ASN A 18 13.38 6.53 -6.49
N PRO A 19 14.15 5.51 -6.92
CA PRO A 19 13.92 4.62 -8.05
C PRO A 19 12.82 3.59 -7.80
N TYR A 20 12.34 2.98 -8.90
CA TYR A 20 11.44 1.83 -8.83
C TYR A 20 12.17 0.64 -8.18
N ILE A 21 11.52 0.01 -7.20
CA ILE A 21 12.10 -1.10 -6.45
C ILE A 21 11.92 -2.40 -7.24
N ASN A 22 13.02 -3.05 -7.56
CA ASN A 22 13.08 -4.38 -8.16
C ASN A 22 13.50 -5.43 -7.12
N HIS A 23 14.51 -5.08 -6.32
CA HIS A 23 15.15 -5.95 -5.34
C HIS A 23 15.15 -5.26 -3.97
N LEU A 24 14.17 -5.63 -3.14
CA LEU A 24 13.86 -4.95 -1.87
C LEU A 24 15.11 -4.62 -1.02
N TYR A 25 15.98 -5.58 -0.78
CA TYR A 25 17.10 -5.41 0.15
C TYR A 25 18.26 -4.58 -0.43
N SER A 26 18.54 -4.68 -1.73
CA SER A 26 19.60 -3.87 -2.35
C SER A 26 19.14 -2.45 -2.65
N ASP A 27 17.88 -2.28 -3.05
CA ASP A 27 17.34 -0.99 -3.46
C ASP A 27 17.00 -0.09 -2.26
N LEU A 28 16.90 -0.66 -1.05
CA LEU A 28 16.75 0.07 0.21
C LEU A 28 18.10 0.33 0.93
N ALA A 29 19.21 -0.21 0.44
CA ALA A 29 20.49 -0.25 1.15
C ALA A 29 21.17 1.12 1.36
N ASP A 30 20.69 2.18 0.70
CA ASP A 30 21.15 3.57 0.92
C ASP A 30 20.08 4.47 1.59
N ALA A 31 18.96 3.87 2.00
CA ALA A 31 17.81 4.47 2.67
C ALA A 31 17.10 5.62 1.92
N LEU A 32 17.45 5.94 0.67
CA LEU A 32 16.82 7.07 -0.04
C LEU A 32 15.32 6.88 -0.25
N VAL A 33 14.92 5.66 -0.58
CA VAL A 33 13.50 5.29 -0.69
C VAL A 33 12.82 5.34 0.68
N ILE A 34 13.52 4.95 1.76
CA ILE A 34 12.98 5.02 3.13
C ILE A 34 12.65 6.47 3.51
N PHE A 35 13.51 7.43 3.15
CA PHE A 35 13.24 8.85 3.36
C PHE A 35 11.99 9.35 2.62
N GLN A 36 11.80 8.93 1.36
CA GLN A 36 10.56 9.26 0.62
C GLN A 36 9.32 8.69 1.32
N LEU A 37 9.42 7.45 1.84
CA LEU A 37 8.32 6.84 2.58
C LEU A 37 8.03 7.59 3.88
N TYR A 38 9.04 8.13 4.58
CA TYR A 38 8.85 8.98 5.76
C TYR A 38 8.01 10.22 5.44
N GLU A 39 8.31 10.92 4.35
CA GLU A 39 7.51 12.08 3.93
C GLU A 39 6.06 11.69 3.61
N MET A 40 5.84 10.56 2.94
CA MET A 40 4.50 10.03 2.65
C MET A 40 3.68 9.76 3.92
N ILE A 41 4.34 9.41 5.03
CA ILE A 41 3.70 9.24 6.34
C ILE A 41 3.76 10.48 7.24
N ARG A 42 4.08 11.67 6.68
CA ARG A 42 4.17 12.96 7.40
C ARG A 42 5.24 12.96 8.51
N VAL A 43 6.33 12.22 8.32
CA VAL A 43 7.54 12.32 9.15
C VAL A 43 8.53 13.22 8.42
N PRO A 44 8.88 14.41 8.94
CA PRO A 44 9.79 15.32 8.28
C PRO A 44 11.19 14.70 8.11
N VAL A 45 11.77 14.88 6.94
CA VAL A 45 13.16 14.47 6.65
C VAL A 45 13.99 15.72 6.41
N ASN A 46 15.12 15.85 7.13
CA ASN A 46 16.09 16.89 6.83
C ASN A 46 17.02 16.45 5.70
N TRP A 47 16.64 16.79 4.46
CA TRP A 47 17.39 16.45 3.26
C TRP A 47 18.81 17.04 3.19
N SER A 48 19.16 18.03 4.03
CA SER A 48 20.53 18.55 4.10
C SER A 48 21.49 17.56 4.77
N GLN A 49 20.97 16.60 5.55
CA GLN A 49 21.75 15.53 6.19
C GLN A 49 21.82 14.25 5.34
N VAL A 50 21.06 14.19 4.25
CA VAL A 50 20.97 13.00 3.40
C VAL A 50 22.05 13.04 2.32
N ASN A 51 22.93 12.04 2.32
CA ASN A 51 23.92 11.84 1.26
C ASN A 51 23.23 11.32 -0.01
N LYS A 52 23.57 11.89 -1.17
CA LYS A 52 22.95 11.54 -2.46
C LYS A 52 23.98 10.94 -3.42
N PRO A 53 23.56 10.05 -4.34
CA PRO A 53 24.42 9.56 -5.42
C PRO A 53 24.80 10.67 -6.41
N PRO A 54 25.89 10.50 -7.18
CA PRO A 54 26.78 9.33 -7.19
C PRO A 54 27.67 9.27 -5.94
N TYR A 55 27.75 8.10 -5.32
CA TYR A 55 28.63 7.90 -4.16
C TYR A 55 30.08 7.67 -4.62
N PRO A 56 31.09 8.22 -3.91
CA PRO A 56 32.49 7.96 -4.23
C PRO A 56 32.84 6.47 -4.09
N ALA A 57 33.77 5.99 -4.92
CA ALA A 57 34.24 4.59 -4.87
C ALA A 57 34.85 4.25 -3.49
N LEU A 58 35.65 5.17 -2.93
CA LEU A 58 36.16 5.07 -1.57
C LEU A 58 35.22 5.80 -0.61
N GLY A 59 34.73 5.12 0.43
CA GLY A 59 33.86 5.72 1.45
C GLY A 59 32.38 5.83 1.05
N GLY A 60 32.00 5.45 -0.18
CA GLY A 60 30.59 5.44 -0.59
C GLY A 60 29.70 4.57 0.31
N ASN A 61 30.21 3.44 0.81
CA ASN A 61 29.45 2.63 1.76
C ASN A 61 29.23 3.33 3.10
N MET A 62 30.19 4.12 3.57
CA MET A 62 30.03 4.92 4.79
C MET A 62 28.91 5.94 4.64
N LYS A 63 28.79 6.57 3.46
CA LYS A 63 27.69 7.49 3.14
C LYS A 63 26.32 6.83 3.16
N LYS A 64 26.22 5.59 2.69
CA LYS A 64 24.99 4.79 2.78
C LYS A 64 24.67 4.43 4.24
N ILE A 65 25.66 4.03 5.03
CA ILE A 65 25.48 3.74 6.47
C ILE A 65 25.05 4.99 7.25
N GLU A 66 25.62 6.16 6.96
CA GLU A 66 25.18 7.45 7.51
C GLU A 66 23.68 7.69 7.23
N ASN A 67 23.25 7.50 5.98
CA ASN A 67 21.82 7.59 5.62
C ASN A 67 20.97 6.56 6.39
N CYS A 68 21.38 5.29 6.43
CA CYS A 68 20.62 4.25 7.13
C CYS A 68 20.53 4.51 8.64
N ASN A 69 21.59 5.03 9.26
CA ASN A 69 21.56 5.44 10.67
C ASN A 69 20.54 6.56 10.90
N TYR A 70 20.54 7.58 10.03
CA TYR A 70 19.57 8.67 10.10
C TYR A 70 18.13 8.17 9.88
N ALA A 71 17.91 7.24 8.94
CA ALA A 71 16.60 6.63 8.73
C ALA A 71 16.10 5.85 9.97
N VAL A 72 16.98 5.14 10.68
CA VAL A 72 16.64 4.46 11.94
C VAL A 72 16.36 5.48 13.05
N GLU A 73 17.12 6.56 13.12
CA GLU A 73 16.91 7.64 14.09
C GLU A 73 15.53 8.30 13.91
N LEU A 74 15.17 8.69 12.68
CA LEU A 74 13.83 9.20 12.36
C LEU A 74 12.74 8.21 12.77
N GLY A 75 12.96 6.93 12.51
CA GLY A 75 12.04 5.86 12.90
C GLY A 75 11.80 5.82 14.40
N LYS A 76 12.86 5.88 15.20
CA LYS A 76 12.78 5.85 16.68
C LYS A 76 12.22 7.14 17.25
N ASN A 77 12.77 8.28 16.85
CA ASN A 77 12.58 9.57 17.51
C ASN A 77 11.35 10.31 17.00
N GLU A 78 11.15 10.35 15.69
CA GLU A 78 10.05 11.13 15.08
C GLU A 78 8.81 10.25 14.85
N ALA A 79 9.01 9.07 14.25
CA ALA A 79 7.91 8.17 13.91
C ALA A 79 7.44 7.29 15.09
N LYS A 80 8.22 7.23 16.18
CA LYS A 80 7.97 6.41 17.39
C LYS A 80 7.82 4.91 17.10
N PHE A 81 8.58 4.39 16.15
CA PHE A 81 8.66 2.97 15.83
C PHE A 81 9.48 2.21 16.87
N SER A 82 9.10 0.95 17.09
CA SER A 82 9.88 0.03 17.91
C SER A 82 10.97 -0.59 17.05
N LEU A 83 12.17 0.00 17.08
CA LEU A 83 13.35 -0.42 16.33
C LEU A 83 14.48 -0.89 17.27
N VAL A 84 14.10 -1.59 18.34
CA VAL A 84 15.05 -2.17 19.30
C VAL A 84 15.91 -3.20 18.57
N GLY A 85 17.23 -3.07 18.69
CA GLY A 85 18.20 -3.96 18.02
C GLY A 85 18.36 -3.73 16.52
N ILE A 86 17.80 -2.65 15.95
CA ILE A 86 18.03 -2.26 14.55
C ILE A 86 19.00 -1.08 14.49
N ALA A 87 20.06 -1.23 13.70
CA ALA A 87 21.05 -0.22 13.37
C ALA A 87 21.08 0.06 11.85
N GLY A 88 21.74 1.14 11.44
CA GLY A 88 21.84 1.49 10.02
C GLY A 88 22.65 0.47 9.21
N GLN A 89 23.60 -0.22 9.84
CA GLN A 89 24.36 -1.30 9.21
C GLN A 89 23.44 -2.45 8.75
N ASP A 90 22.45 -2.83 9.55
CA ASP A 90 21.52 -3.91 9.19
C ASP A 90 20.74 -3.59 7.91
N LEU A 91 20.35 -2.33 7.73
CA LEU A 91 19.66 -1.88 6.52
C LEU A 91 20.61 -1.83 5.31
N ASN A 92 21.84 -1.33 5.51
CA ASN A 92 22.83 -1.23 4.44
C ASN A 92 23.31 -2.60 3.93
N GLU A 93 23.43 -3.58 4.81
CA GLU A 93 23.76 -4.98 4.47
C GLU A 93 22.56 -5.75 3.92
N GLY A 94 21.36 -5.17 3.96
CA GLY A 94 20.15 -5.80 3.45
C GLY A 94 19.64 -6.96 4.33
N ASN A 95 19.80 -6.85 5.65
CA ASN A 95 19.29 -7.85 6.59
C ASN A 95 17.77 -7.99 6.41
N ALA A 96 17.34 -9.17 5.94
CA ALA A 96 15.96 -9.42 5.55
C ALA A 96 14.97 -9.14 6.69
N THR A 97 15.18 -9.76 7.85
CA THR A 97 14.29 -9.67 9.01
C THR A 97 14.14 -8.22 9.49
N LEU A 98 15.26 -7.51 9.63
CA LEU A 98 15.25 -6.17 10.21
C LEU A 98 14.75 -5.12 9.21
N THR A 99 15.04 -5.29 7.92
CA THR A 99 14.48 -4.45 6.86
C THR A 99 12.96 -4.61 6.79
N LEU A 100 12.46 -5.85 6.77
CA LEU A 100 11.02 -6.12 6.76
C LEU A 100 10.32 -5.57 8.01
N ALA A 101 10.95 -5.63 9.19
CA ALA A 101 10.40 -5.08 10.42
C ALA A 101 10.19 -3.55 10.36
N LEU A 102 11.12 -2.81 9.74
CA LEU A 102 10.98 -1.37 9.52
C LEU A 102 9.90 -1.08 8.48
N VAL A 103 9.95 -1.75 7.34
CA VAL A 103 9.01 -1.56 6.23
C VAL A 103 7.56 -1.86 6.64
N TRP A 104 7.36 -2.90 7.45
CA TRP A 104 6.06 -3.19 8.06
C TRP A 104 5.53 -2.02 8.90
N GLN A 105 6.36 -1.41 9.75
CA GLN A 105 5.94 -0.29 10.59
C GLN A 105 5.62 0.96 9.77
N LEU A 106 6.41 1.23 8.73
CA LEU A 106 6.12 2.29 7.74
C LEU A 106 4.76 2.07 7.08
N MET A 107 4.52 0.86 6.56
CA MET A 107 3.27 0.48 5.90
C MET A 107 2.07 0.56 6.84
N ARG A 108 2.22 0.11 8.09
CA ARG A 108 1.18 0.20 9.12
C ARG A 108 0.85 1.67 9.43
N ARG A 109 1.85 2.53 9.61
CA ARG A 109 1.65 3.96 9.87
C ARG A 109 0.98 4.65 8.68
N TYR A 110 1.39 4.33 7.46
CA TYR A 110 0.74 4.81 6.23
C TYR A 110 -0.75 4.44 6.20
N THR A 111 -1.07 3.17 6.46
CA THR A 111 -2.46 2.69 6.48
C THR A 111 -3.31 3.44 7.49
N LEU A 112 -2.81 3.60 8.73
CA LEU A 112 -3.51 4.34 9.77
C LEU A 112 -3.72 5.81 9.40
N LYS A 113 -2.77 6.42 8.69
CA LYS A 113 -2.87 7.80 8.23
C LYS A 113 -3.91 7.95 7.13
N VAL A 114 -3.93 7.07 6.12
CA VAL A 114 -4.97 7.05 5.09
C VAL A 114 -6.35 6.96 5.74
N LEU A 115 -6.50 6.10 6.76
CA LEU A 115 -7.73 6.00 7.53
C LEU A 115 -8.04 7.29 8.32
N SER A 116 -7.06 7.92 8.96
CA SER A 116 -7.28 9.18 9.70
C SER A 116 -7.67 10.34 8.79
N ASP A 117 -7.04 10.49 7.61
CA ASP A 117 -7.33 11.54 6.64
C ASP A 117 -8.75 11.34 6.02
N LEU A 118 -9.23 10.10 5.96
CA LEU A 118 -10.61 9.77 5.55
C LEU A 118 -11.66 10.15 6.61
N GLY A 119 -11.29 10.23 7.89
CA GLY A 119 -12.21 10.49 8.99
C GLY A 119 -12.25 11.93 9.50
N GLU A 120 -11.59 12.88 8.84
CA GLU A 120 -11.46 14.27 9.32
C GLU A 120 -10.90 14.38 10.76
N GLY A 121 -10.06 13.43 11.16
CA GLY A 121 -9.52 13.34 12.53
C GLY A 121 -10.27 12.38 13.44
N GLU A 122 -11.45 11.89 13.05
CA GLU A 122 -12.09 10.74 13.70
C GLU A 122 -11.45 9.42 13.27
N LYS A 123 -11.42 8.43 14.16
CA LYS A 123 -10.98 7.09 13.82
C LYS A 123 -11.97 6.50 12.83
N VAL A 124 -11.58 6.38 11.56
CA VAL A 124 -12.34 5.60 10.58
C VAL A 124 -12.42 4.15 11.06
N THR A 125 -13.61 3.73 11.41
CA THR A 125 -13.94 2.34 11.75
C THR A 125 -14.30 1.57 10.48
N ASP A 126 -14.22 0.24 10.56
CA ASP A 126 -14.66 -0.66 9.50
C ASP A 126 -16.08 -0.32 9.04
N ASP A 127 -16.97 0.02 9.97
CA ASP A 127 -18.37 0.38 9.71
C ASP A 127 -18.52 1.60 8.80
N ILE A 128 -17.67 2.62 8.97
CA ILE A 128 -17.70 3.84 8.14
C ILE A 128 -17.37 3.49 6.68
N ILE A 129 -16.33 2.68 6.47
CA ILE A 129 -15.91 2.26 5.12
C ILE A 129 -17.00 1.38 4.49
N ILE A 130 -17.50 0.37 5.22
CA ILE A 130 -18.53 -0.55 4.72
C ILE A 130 -19.81 0.22 4.35
N LYS A 131 -20.22 1.15 5.21
CA LYS A 131 -21.39 2.01 4.95
C LYS A 131 -21.18 2.85 3.68
N TRP A 132 -20.02 3.50 3.54
CA TRP A 132 -19.70 4.29 2.36
C TRP A 132 -19.69 3.44 1.08
N VAL A 133 -19.08 2.25 1.11
CA VAL A 133 -19.06 1.31 -0.02
C VAL A 133 -20.47 0.96 -0.46
N ASN A 134 -21.32 0.51 0.46
CA ASN A 134 -22.68 0.09 0.15
C ASN A 134 -23.56 1.26 -0.31
N GLN A 135 -23.39 2.47 0.26
CA GLN A 135 -24.07 3.67 -0.21
C GLN A 135 -23.67 4.07 -1.62
N THR A 136 -22.37 3.98 -1.94
CA THR A 136 -21.82 4.29 -3.27
C THR A 136 -22.34 3.30 -4.32
N LEU A 137 -22.30 2.00 -4.02
CA LEU A 137 -22.83 0.95 -4.88
C LEU A 137 -24.34 1.13 -5.13
N LYS A 138 -25.12 1.38 -4.07
CA LYS A 138 -26.57 1.61 -4.17
C LYS A 138 -26.90 2.84 -5.02
N SER A 139 -26.16 3.94 -4.83
CA SER A 139 -26.37 5.19 -5.59
C SER A 139 -26.06 5.03 -7.07
N ALA A 140 -25.13 4.12 -7.42
CA ALA A 140 -24.80 3.76 -8.79
C ALA A 140 -25.65 2.60 -9.36
N ASN A 141 -26.74 2.23 -8.67
CA ASN A 141 -27.63 1.11 -9.05
C ASN A 141 -26.91 -0.23 -9.26
N LYS A 142 -25.86 -0.50 -8.47
CA LYS A 142 -25.17 -1.79 -8.47
C LYS A 142 -25.88 -2.76 -7.54
N SER A 143 -25.90 -4.04 -7.91
CA SER A 143 -26.54 -5.11 -7.14
C SER A 143 -25.63 -5.69 -6.05
N THR A 144 -24.31 -5.48 -6.16
CA THR A 144 -23.34 -5.95 -5.18
C THR A 144 -23.38 -5.11 -3.90
N SER A 145 -23.05 -5.76 -2.78
CA SER A 145 -22.86 -5.14 -1.48
C SER A 145 -21.92 -6.01 -0.63
N ILE A 146 -21.39 -5.45 0.46
CA ILE A 146 -20.57 -6.20 1.41
C ILE A 146 -21.12 -6.03 2.83
N SER A 147 -21.18 -7.12 3.58
CA SER A 147 -21.57 -7.10 5.00
C SER A 147 -20.39 -6.85 5.94
N SER A 148 -19.18 -7.25 5.52
CA SER A 148 -17.93 -7.07 6.27
C SER A 148 -16.72 -7.26 5.34
N PHE A 149 -15.51 -6.96 5.81
CA PHE A 149 -14.28 -7.30 5.07
C PHE A 149 -13.95 -8.80 5.04
N LYS A 150 -14.80 -9.65 5.64
CA LYS A 150 -14.74 -11.12 5.57
C LYS A 150 -15.78 -11.70 4.61
N ASP A 151 -16.57 -10.85 3.96
CA ASP A 151 -17.66 -11.27 3.07
C ASP A 151 -17.12 -12.10 1.90
N LYS A 152 -17.68 -13.30 1.72
CA LYS A 152 -17.21 -14.25 0.71
C LYS A 152 -17.47 -13.79 -0.71
N SER A 153 -18.43 -12.89 -0.94
CA SER A 153 -18.68 -12.28 -2.25
C SER A 153 -17.45 -11.53 -2.77
N ILE A 154 -16.59 -11.02 -1.89
CA ILE A 154 -15.35 -10.31 -2.25
C ILE A 154 -14.37 -11.22 -2.99
N SER A 155 -14.41 -12.53 -2.77
CA SER A 155 -13.57 -13.51 -3.50
C SER A 155 -13.77 -13.46 -5.02
N THR A 156 -14.93 -12.98 -5.48
CA THR A 156 -15.24 -12.80 -6.91
C THR A 156 -14.68 -11.52 -7.51
N SER A 157 -14.21 -10.60 -6.65
CA SER A 157 -13.86 -9.21 -6.97
C SER A 157 -14.97 -8.36 -7.58
N LEU A 158 -16.20 -8.87 -7.71
CA LEU A 158 -17.33 -8.12 -8.28
C LEU A 158 -17.70 -6.88 -7.45
N PRO A 159 -17.77 -6.93 -6.10
CA PRO A 159 -18.01 -5.71 -5.32
C PRO A 159 -16.93 -4.65 -5.52
N VAL A 160 -15.67 -5.06 -5.73
CA VAL A 160 -14.55 -4.16 -5.98
C VAL A 160 -14.68 -3.53 -7.38
N LEU A 161 -14.97 -4.33 -8.40
CA LEU A 161 -15.15 -3.87 -9.79
C LEU A 161 -16.35 -2.94 -9.94
N ASP A 162 -17.49 -3.28 -9.33
CA ASP A 162 -18.69 -2.45 -9.35
C ASP A 162 -18.46 -1.13 -8.61
N LEU A 163 -17.69 -1.13 -7.53
CA LEU A 163 -17.32 0.08 -6.81
C LEU A 163 -16.37 0.96 -7.63
N ILE A 164 -15.40 0.38 -8.33
CA ILE A 164 -14.52 1.12 -9.25
C ILE A 164 -15.35 1.79 -10.34
N ASP A 165 -16.30 1.07 -10.94
CA ASP A 165 -17.19 1.61 -11.98
C ASP A 165 -18.10 2.72 -11.43
N ALA A 166 -18.56 2.60 -10.18
CA ALA A 166 -19.32 3.66 -9.51
C ALA A 166 -18.49 4.92 -9.24
N ILE A 167 -17.21 4.78 -8.89
CA ILE A 167 -16.28 5.91 -8.64
C ILE A 167 -15.83 6.56 -9.94
N ALA A 168 -15.53 5.75 -10.96
CA ALA A 168 -14.96 6.18 -12.23
C ALA A 168 -15.71 5.48 -13.39
N PRO A 169 -16.86 6.02 -13.81
CA PRO A 169 -17.63 5.46 -14.91
C PRO A 169 -16.75 5.29 -16.17
N ASN A 170 -16.95 4.21 -16.91
CA ASN A 170 -16.18 3.83 -18.11
C ASN A 170 -14.72 3.39 -17.86
N ALA A 171 -14.24 3.38 -16.61
CA ALA A 171 -12.92 2.82 -16.32
C ALA A 171 -12.89 1.29 -16.45
N VAL A 172 -14.05 0.65 -16.24
CA VAL A 172 -14.23 -0.79 -16.23
C VAL A 172 -14.89 -1.26 -17.53
N ARG A 173 -14.13 -1.95 -18.37
CA ARG A 173 -14.63 -2.75 -19.50
C ARG A 173 -15.37 -3.98 -19.00
N GLN A 174 -16.65 -4.11 -19.33
CA GLN A 174 -17.52 -5.19 -18.83
C GLN A 174 -17.19 -6.53 -19.49
N GLU A 175 -16.70 -6.52 -20.73
CA GLU A 175 -16.25 -7.70 -21.47
C GLU A 175 -15.05 -8.41 -20.83
N MET A 176 -14.32 -7.72 -19.96
CA MET A 176 -13.20 -8.28 -19.20
C MET A 176 -13.64 -8.95 -17.89
N ILE A 177 -14.92 -8.90 -17.54
CA ILE A 177 -15.45 -9.40 -16.26
C ILE A 177 -16.32 -10.62 -16.51
N LYS A 178 -15.96 -11.73 -15.87
CA LYS A 178 -16.89 -12.85 -15.72
C LYS A 178 -17.70 -12.65 -14.44
N ARG A 179 -19.02 -12.79 -14.50
CA ARG A 179 -19.93 -12.61 -13.34
C ARG A 179 -20.59 -13.90 -12.87
N GLU A 180 -20.81 -14.85 -13.77
CA GLU A 180 -21.54 -16.10 -13.50
C GLU A 180 -20.62 -17.32 -13.63
N HIS A 181 -20.98 -18.40 -12.93
CA HIS A 181 -20.28 -19.70 -12.95
C HIS A 181 -18.75 -19.55 -12.81
N LEU A 182 -18.34 -18.80 -11.78
CA LEU A 182 -16.94 -18.45 -11.55
C LEU A 182 -16.13 -19.65 -11.06
N THR A 183 -15.15 -20.05 -11.86
CA THR A 183 -14.05 -20.91 -11.42
C THR A 183 -13.06 -20.10 -10.58
N ASP A 184 -12.12 -20.77 -9.92
CA ASP A 184 -11.08 -20.08 -9.16
C ASP A 184 -10.12 -19.29 -10.07
N GLU A 185 -9.92 -19.74 -11.31
CA GLU A 185 -9.18 -18.98 -12.32
C GLU A 185 -9.92 -17.70 -12.70
N ASP A 186 -11.24 -17.76 -12.86
CA ASP A 186 -12.06 -16.58 -13.18
C ASP A 186 -12.02 -15.54 -12.06
N LYS A 187 -12.11 -15.99 -10.79
CA LYS A 187 -11.97 -15.11 -9.62
C LYS A 187 -10.61 -14.42 -9.60
N LEU A 188 -9.54 -15.18 -9.88
CA LEU A 188 -8.18 -14.64 -9.95
C LEU A 188 -8.03 -13.62 -11.08
N ASN A 189 -8.62 -13.89 -12.25
CA ASN A 189 -8.59 -12.97 -13.40
C ASN A 189 -9.36 -11.68 -13.11
N ASN A 190 -10.55 -11.78 -12.50
CA ASN A 190 -11.30 -10.63 -12.01
C ASN A 190 -10.50 -9.82 -10.99
N ALA A 191 -9.81 -10.47 -10.04
CA ALA A 191 -9.01 -9.80 -9.02
C ALA A 191 -7.79 -9.06 -9.61
N LYS A 192 -7.07 -9.70 -10.55
CA LYS A 192 -5.98 -9.06 -11.32
C LYS A 192 -6.49 -7.82 -12.05
N TYR A 193 -7.64 -7.94 -12.70
CA TYR A 193 -8.25 -6.84 -13.43
C TYR A 193 -8.68 -5.70 -12.50
N ALA A 194 -9.38 -6.00 -11.39
CA ALA A 194 -9.81 -5.03 -10.40
C ALA A 194 -8.64 -4.19 -9.86
N ILE A 195 -7.55 -4.85 -9.47
CA ILE A 195 -6.34 -4.17 -8.96
C ILE A 195 -5.72 -3.28 -10.04
N SER A 196 -5.64 -3.76 -11.28
CA SER A 196 -5.09 -3.00 -12.41
C SER A 196 -5.91 -1.72 -12.69
N VAL A 197 -7.24 -1.84 -12.78
CA VAL A 197 -8.11 -0.69 -13.05
C VAL A 197 -8.11 0.28 -11.87
N ALA A 198 -8.14 -0.21 -10.63
CA ALA A 198 -8.06 0.64 -9.45
C ALA A 198 -6.78 1.50 -9.44
N ARG A 199 -5.63 0.90 -9.77
CA ARG A 199 -4.37 1.64 -9.91
C ARG A 199 -4.42 2.65 -11.06
N LYS A 200 -5.01 2.27 -12.20
CA LYS A 200 -5.19 3.16 -13.36
C LYS A 200 -6.01 4.40 -13.01
N ILE A 201 -7.02 4.29 -12.14
CA ILE A 201 -7.80 5.46 -11.67
C ILE A 201 -7.10 6.24 -10.54
N GLY A 202 -5.90 5.84 -10.14
CA GLY A 202 -5.07 6.51 -9.13
C GLY A 202 -5.30 6.03 -7.69
N ALA A 203 -5.99 4.91 -7.46
CA ALA A 203 -6.04 4.31 -6.13
C ALA A 203 -4.72 3.60 -5.82
N ARG A 204 -4.12 3.91 -4.65
CA ARG A 204 -2.82 3.39 -4.22
C ARG A 204 -2.91 1.98 -3.63
N ILE A 205 -3.43 1.04 -4.43
CA ILE A 205 -3.66 -0.34 -4.01
C ILE A 205 -2.38 -1.17 -4.11
N TYR A 206 -2.03 -1.81 -3.01
CA TYR A 206 -0.88 -2.71 -2.90
C TYR A 206 -1.25 -4.17 -2.64
N ALA A 207 -2.54 -4.47 -2.44
CA ALA A 207 -3.03 -5.84 -2.31
C ALA A 207 -2.70 -6.67 -3.55
N LEU A 208 -2.49 -7.98 -3.32
CA LEU A 208 -2.32 -8.96 -4.38
C LEU A 208 -3.70 -9.51 -4.79
N PRO A 209 -3.84 -10.04 -6.03
CA PRO A 209 -5.06 -10.71 -6.45
C PRO A 209 -5.50 -11.81 -5.49
N ASP A 210 -4.54 -12.61 -5.01
CA ASP A 210 -4.79 -13.68 -4.04
C ASP A 210 -5.39 -13.16 -2.72
N ASP A 211 -5.08 -11.93 -2.32
CA ASP A 211 -5.61 -11.36 -1.07
C ASP A 211 -7.12 -11.07 -1.17
N LEU A 212 -7.62 -10.77 -2.38
CA LEU A 212 -9.05 -10.64 -2.65
C LEU A 212 -9.71 -12.02 -2.76
N VAL A 213 -9.12 -12.94 -3.54
CA VAL A 213 -9.66 -14.29 -3.74
C VAL A 213 -9.76 -15.07 -2.42
N GLU A 214 -8.72 -14.99 -1.58
CA GLU A 214 -8.69 -15.61 -0.25
C GLU A 214 -9.45 -14.80 0.83
N VAL A 215 -9.91 -13.59 0.50
CA VAL A 215 -10.60 -12.66 1.41
C VAL A 215 -9.78 -12.39 2.68
N LYS A 216 -8.55 -11.87 2.52
CA LYS A 216 -7.69 -11.48 3.65
C LYS A 216 -8.20 -10.16 4.25
N PRO A 217 -8.81 -10.14 5.45
CA PRO A 217 -9.63 -9.00 5.87
C PRO A 217 -8.86 -7.68 5.96
N LYS A 218 -7.60 -7.73 6.42
CA LYS A 218 -6.72 -6.54 6.50
C LYS A 218 -6.40 -5.95 5.13
N MET A 219 -6.17 -6.80 4.11
CA MET A 219 -5.86 -6.36 2.76
C MET A 219 -7.12 -5.91 2.00
N VAL A 220 -8.23 -6.60 2.23
CA VAL A 220 -9.54 -6.21 1.71
C VAL A 220 -9.96 -4.83 2.23
N MET A 221 -9.82 -4.59 3.54
CA MET A 221 -10.06 -3.29 4.14
C MET A 221 -9.24 -2.19 3.46
N THR A 222 -7.95 -2.43 3.21
CA THR A 222 -7.07 -1.40 2.62
C THR A 222 -7.43 -1.11 1.15
N VAL A 223 -7.89 -2.11 0.41
CA VAL A 223 -8.46 -1.93 -0.95
C VAL A 223 -9.65 -0.97 -0.91
N PHE A 224 -10.64 -1.23 -0.06
CA PHE A 224 -11.82 -0.38 0.04
C PHE A 224 -11.50 1.02 0.59
N ALA A 225 -10.60 1.13 1.57
CA ALA A 225 -10.13 2.42 2.07
C ALA A 225 -9.45 3.26 0.97
N CYS A 226 -8.60 2.64 0.13
CA CYS A 226 -7.95 3.35 -0.98
C CYS A 226 -8.97 3.80 -2.03
N LEU A 227 -9.97 2.97 -2.33
CA LEU A 227 -11.06 3.33 -3.25
C LEU A 227 -11.94 4.45 -2.69
N MET A 228 -12.24 4.43 -1.39
CA MET A 228 -12.92 5.51 -0.69
C MET A 228 -12.13 6.81 -0.77
N GLY A 229 -10.82 6.76 -0.50
CA GLY A 229 -9.95 7.93 -0.62
C GLY A 229 -9.93 8.52 -2.02
N LYS A 230 -9.99 7.67 -3.04
CA LYS A 230 -10.10 8.11 -4.43
C LYS A 230 -11.47 8.72 -4.73
N GLY A 231 -12.57 8.05 -4.34
CA GLY A 231 -13.94 8.50 -4.59
C GLY A 231 -14.30 9.80 -3.88
N LEU A 232 -13.73 10.03 -2.69
CA LEU A 232 -13.89 11.29 -1.96
C LEU A 232 -12.92 12.39 -2.41
N ASN A 233 -12.11 12.16 -3.45
CA ASN A 233 -11.06 13.08 -3.92
C ASN A 233 -10.01 13.45 -2.84
N ARG A 234 -9.84 12.63 -1.81
CA ARG A 234 -8.92 12.87 -0.66
C ARG A 234 -7.49 12.38 -0.89
N LEU A 235 -7.24 11.59 -1.95
CA LEU A 235 -5.92 11.07 -2.31
C LEU A 235 -5.21 11.86 -3.43
N LYS A 236 -5.50 13.16 -3.56
CA LYS A 236 -4.78 14.03 -4.52
C LYS A 236 -3.30 14.17 -4.17
#